data_AF-A0A946MXC1-F1
#
_entry.id   AF-A0A946MXC1-F1
#
_cell.length_a   1.000
_cell.length_b   1.000
_cell.length_c   1.000
_cell.angle_alpha   90.00
_cell.angle_beta   90.00
_cell.angle_gamma   90.00
#
_symmetry.space_group_name_H-M   'P 1'
#
loop_
_entity.id
_entity.type
_entity.pdbx_description
1 polymer ?
#
loop_
_entity_poly.entity_id
_entity_poly.type
_entity_poly.pdbx_seq_one_letter_code
_entity_poly.pdbx_strand_id
1 'polypeptide(L)' 'RDTDVLNGIAVDPQTGQIWVTGKRWPWLFEIALEKANP' A
#
# COMPACT_ATOMS: atom_id res chain seq x y z
N ARG A 1 -22.94 3.03 -2.65
CA ARG A 1 -21.91 1.95 -2.64
C ARG A 1 -20.54 2.63 -2.60
N ASP A 2 -20.09 3.02 -1.41
CA ASP A 2 -18.74 3.56 -1.15
C ASP A 2 -17.74 2.43 -1.04
N THR A 3 -17.08 2.12 -2.14
CA THR A 3 -16.22 0.94 -2.20
C THR A 3 -14.82 1.29 -2.69
N ASP A 4 -14.43 2.57 -2.64
CA ASP A 4 -13.09 3.04 -3.00
C ASP A 4 -12.22 3.18 -1.75
N VAL A 5 -12.06 2.05 -1.04
CA VAL A 5 -11.31 1.94 0.21
C VAL A 5 -9.98 1.20 0.00
N LEU A 6 -8.97 1.55 0.79
CA LEU A 6 -7.71 0.79 0.88
C LEU A 6 -7.99 -0.63 1.38
N ASN A 7 -7.44 -1.64 0.70
CA ASN A 7 -7.69 -3.04 1.06
C ASN A 7 -6.54 -4.00 0.68
N GLY A 8 -5.59 -3.59 -0.16
CA GLY A 8 -4.49 -4.44 -0.60
C GLY A 8 -3.15 -3.94 -0.03
N ILE A 9 -2.45 -4.81 0.70
CA ILE A 9 -1.09 -4.57 1.20
C ILE A 9 -0.27 -5.82 0.89
N ALA A 10 0.91 -5.64 0.28
CA ALA A 10 1.85 -6.72 -0.01
C ALA A 10 3.29 -6.29 0.31
N VAL A 11 4.13 -7.27 0.64
CA VAL A 11 5.58 -7.08 0.86
C VAL A 11 6.32 -8.05 -0.06
N ASP A 12 7.27 -7.55 -0.84
CA ASP A 12 8.18 -8.40 -1.60
C ASP A 12 9.22 -9.03 -0.65
N PRO A 13 9.27 -10.37 -0.51
CA PRO A 13 10.20 -11.02 0.42
C PRO A 13 11.68 -10.92 0.00
N GLN A 14 11.98 -10.61 -1.26
CA GLN A 14 13.35 -10.52 -1.76
C GLN A 14 13.93 -9.11 -1.54
N THR A 15 13.12 -8.08 -1.77
CA THR A 15 13.57 -6.68 -1.78
C THR A 15 13.06 -5.87 -0.57
N GLY A 16 12.03 -6.35 0.12
CA GLY A 16 11.38 -5.64 1.22
C GLY A 16 10.45 -4.50 0.79
N GLN A 17 10.21 -4.32 -0.51
CA GLN A 17 9.31 -3.29 -1.03
C GLN A 17 7.87 -3.49 -0.53
N ILE A 18 7.22 -2.39 -0.16
CA ILE A 18 5.84 -2.39 0.35
C ILE A 18 4.92 -1.81 -0.72
N TRP A 19 3.89 -2.55 -1.07
CA TRP A 19 2.92 -2.18 -2.09
C TRP A 19 1.53 -2.03 -1.49
N VAL A 20 0.84 -0.94 -1.85
CA VAL A 20 -0.49 -0.61 -1.33
C VAL A 20 -1.45 -0.24 -2.45
N THR A 21 -2.69 -0.75 -2.35
CA THR A 21 -3.80 -0.41 -3.25
C THR A 21 -5.16 -0.52 -2.57
N GLY A 22 -6.21 -0.19 -3.31
CA GLY A 22 -7.59 -0.17 -2.87
C GLY A 22 -8.56 -0.76 -3.88
N LYS A 23 -9.78 -1.01 -3.43
CA LYS A 23 -10.85 -1.49 -4.29
C LYS A 23 -11.15 -0.44 -5.36
N ARG A 24 -11.02 -0.83 -6.63
CA ARG A 24 -11.19 0.01 -7.85
C ARG A 24 -10.26 1.21 -7.95
N TRP A 25 -9.16 1.21 -7.22
CA TRP A 25 -8.12 2.20 -7.48
C TRP A 25 -7.46 1.88 -8.83
N PRO A 26 -7.27 2.87 -9.72
CA PRO A 26 -6.58 2.64 -10.98
C PRO A 26 -5.05 2.62 -10.82
N TRP A 27 -4.55 2.78 -9.59
CA TRP A 27 -3.12 2.83 -9.27
C TRP A 27 -2.73 1.84 -8.15
N LEU A 28 -1.46 1.47 -8.21
CA LEU A 28 -0.73 0.70 -7.21
C LEU A 28 0.49 1.54 -6.81
N PHE A 29 0.73 1.67 -5.51
CA PHE A 29 1.82 2.48 -4.98
C PHE A 29 2.85 1.61 -4.28
N GLU A 30 4.11 1.78 -4.63
CA GLU A 30 5.24 1.38 -3.78
C GLU A 30 5.47 2.50 -2.76
N ILE A 31 5.64 2.15 -1.48
CA ILE A 31 5.86 3.11 -0.39
C ILE A 31 7.06 2.73 0.48
N ALA A 32 7.65 3.74 1.11
CA ALA A 32 8.64 3.57 2.17
C ALA A 32 8.03 4.02 3.51
N LEU A 33 8.42 3.35 4.61
CA LEU A 33 7.99 3.72 5.96
C LEU A 33 9.10 4.53 6.63
N GLU A 34 8.75 5.73 7.08
CA GLU A 34 9.59 6.53 7.94
C GLU A 34 9.19 6.34 9.40
N LYS A 35 10.16 6.38 10.31
CA LYS A 35 9.84 6.36 11.75
C LYS A 35 9.04 7.61 12.07
N ALA A 36 7.93 7.43 12.76
CA ALA A 36 7.23 8.57 13.34
C ALA A 36 8.15 9.29 14.32
N ASN A 37 8.24 10.61 14.22
CA ASN A 37 8.80 11.41 15.30
C ASN A 37 7.84 11.31 16.49
N PRO A 38 8.35 10.99 17.70
CA PRO A 38 7.52 10.91 18.89
C PRO A 38 6.89 12.26 19.26
#